data_AF-A0A6H2H5M3-F1
#
_entry.id   AF-A0A6H2H5M3-F1
#
_cell.length_a   1.000
_cell.length_b   1.000
_cell.length_c   1.000
_cell.angle_alpha   90.00
_cell.angle_beta   90.00
_cell.angle_gamma   90.00
#
_symmetry.space_group_name_H-M   'P 1'
#
loop_
_entity.id
_entity.type
_entity.pdbx_description
1 polymer ?
#
loop_
_entity_poly.entity_id
_entity_poly.type
_entity_poly.pdbx_seq_one_letter_code
_entity_poly.pdbx_strand_id
1 'polypeptide(L)'
;MKMQMHKTLTPKTSLRLALNAAQGLIVPAQLRLFLQLLLLMAWPLASPCSHAFTIQISAPPSGLYLQVGDGVGQLNLTAINSGSARNSTVNTVSLAVPAARLGLGPLAMTTDSLVSTSPIDGYPNYCSIPAQVYIGGFYRTPNTTGSQASLTISAPTALFNPAGERIPINTISWLTSGLGDVANNPTVPNGTFSTSGSQVLRISPPNVWFESCMQFRYANSQILPPGTYTGQVTYSLTAP
;
A
#
# COMPACT_ATOMS: atom_id res chain seq x y z
N MET A 1 -11.47 -9.08 -3.49
CA MET A 1 -11.31 -8.69 -2.08
C MET A 1 -11.95 -7.33 -1.85
N LYS A 2 -12.50 -7.05 -0.67
CA LYS A 2 -13.33 -5.86 -0.40
C LYS A 2 -12.56 -4.89 0.50
N MET A 3 -12.81 -3.60 0.37
CA MET A 3 -12.22 -2.54 1.19
C MET A 3 -13.32 -1.53 1.55
N GLN A 4 -13.51 -1.23 2.83
CA GLN A 4 -14.57 -0.35 3.30
C GLN A 4 -14.00 1.03 3.64
N MET A 5 -14.58 2.11 3.12
CA MET A 5 -14.15 3.46 3.47
C MET A 5 -15.04 4.02 4.58
N HIS A 6 -14.46 4.66 5.59
CA HIS A 6 -15.20 5.19 6.75
C HIS A 6 -14.70 6.57 7.15
N LYS A 7 -15.56 7.59 7.21
CA LYS A 7 -15.15 8.96 7.61
C LYS A 7 -15.78 9.32 8.95
N THR A 8 -15.00 9.73 9.96
CA THR A 8 -15.52 9.97 11.35
C THR A 8 -14.95 11.22 11.99
N LEU A 9 -15.66 12.35 11.94
CA LEU A 9 -15.20 13.64 12.49
C LEU A 9 -15.00 13.58 14.02
N THR A 10 -13.80 13.86 14.56
CA THR A 10 -13.53 13.90 16.02
C THR A 10 -12.47 14.95 16.45
N PRO A 11 -12.52 15.45 17.72
CA PRO A 11 -11.62 16.48 18.27
C PRO A 11 -10.30 15.97 18.92
N LYS A 12 -9.37 16.90 19.12
CA LYS A 12 -7.89 16.77 19.23
C LYS A 12 -7.35 16.89 20.66
N THR A 13 -6.24 16.21 20.97
CA THR A 13 -5.24 16.67 21.98
C THR A 13 -3.81 16.31 21.52
N SER A 14 -2.85 17.22 21.71
CA SER A 14 -1.44 17.09 21.31
C SER A 14 -0.54 17.25 22.52
N LEU A 15 0.58 16.51 22.59
CA LEU A 15 1.74 16.91 23.41
C LEU A 15 3.04 16.34 22.81
N ARG A 16 4.01 17.22 22.58
CA ARG A 16 5.42 16.90 22.25
C ARG A 16 6.24 16.99 23.53
N LEU A 17 7.21 16.10 23.72
CA LEU A 17 8.33 16.33 24.63
C LEU A 17 9.64 16.00 23.90
N ALA A 18 10.56 16.97 23.91
CA ALA A 18 11.95 16.81 23.50
C ALA A 18 12.78 16.39 24.72
N LEU A 19 13.80 15.53 24.53
CA LEU A 19 14.81 15.28 25.55
C LEU A 19 16.21 15.46 24.95
N ASN A 20 17.01 16.26 25.67
CA ASN A 20 18.35 16.70 25.33
C ASN A 20 19.44 15.69 25.69
N ALA A 21 20.60 15.96 25.09
CA ALA A 21 21.94 15.38 25.20
C ALA A 21 22.42 14.90 26.58
N ALA A 22 23.33 13.91 26.54
CA ALA A 22 24.37 13.71 27.54
C ALA A 22 25.70 13.36 26.85
N GLN A 23 26.73 14.14 27.15
CA GLN A 23 28.12 13.99 26.72
C GLN A 23 28.92 13.20 27.78
N GLY A 24 29.94 12.47 27.33
CA GLY A 24 31.20 12.31 28.08
C GLY A 24 31.62 10.89 28.45
N LEU A 25 32.62 10.36 27.75
CA LEU A 25 33.80 9.77 28.41
C LEU A 25 34.99 9.69 27.43
N ILE A 26 36.12 10.24 27.87
CA ILE A 26 37.37 10.42 27.11
C ILE A 26 38.26 9.18 27.35
N VAL A 27 38.69 8.52 26.27
CA VAL A 27 39.76 7.50 26.26
C VAL A 27 40.85 7.98 25.29
N PRO A 28 42.16 7.87 25.62
CA PRO A 28 43.23 8.44 24.81
C PRO A 28 43.36 7.75 23.44
N ALA A 29 42.74 8.37 22.44
CA ALA A 29 43.14 8.36 21.04
C ALA A 29 44.63 8.74 21.00
N GLN A 30 45.55 7.98 20.42
CA GLN A 30 45.84 8.12 18.99
C GLN A 30 46.55 6.88 18.41
N LEU A 31 46.90 5.88 19.22
CA LEU A 31 47.88 4.86 18.82
C LEU A 31 47.31 3.45 18.57
N ARG A 32 46.02 3.22 18.84
CA ARG A 32 45.31 1.97 18.45
C ARG A 32 44.28 2.16 17.34
N LEU A 33 43.93 3.43 17.04
CA LEU A 33 42.85 3.77 16.12
C LEU A 33 43.27 3.67 14.64
N PHE A 34 44.54 3.95 14.31
CA PHE A 34 44.96 4.00 12.90
C PHE A 34 45.06 2.63 12.21
N LEU A 35 45.35 1.55 12.96
CA LEU A 35 45.51 0.21 12.37
C LEU A 35 44.19 -0.60 12.31
N GLN A 36 43.18 -0.22 13.09
CA GLN A 36 41.83 -0.80 13.01
C GLN A 36 40.91 -0.02 12.07
N LEU A 37 41.16 1.28 11.81
CA LEU A 37 40.38 2.04 10.83
C LEU A 37 40.62 1.60 9.39
N LEU A 38 41.83 1.12 9.05
CA LEU A 38 42.20 0.79 7.68
C LEU A 38 41.78 -0.63 7.23
N LEU A 39 41.57 -1.58 8.16
CA LEU A 39 41.07 -2.93 7.83
C LEU A 39 39.54 -3.09 7.90
N LEU A 40 38.81 -2.09 8.40
CA LEU A 40 37.34 -2.06 8.44
C LEU A 40 36.70 -1.27 7.28
N MET A 41 37.50 -0.61 6.42
CA MET A 41 37.02 0.18 5.28
C MET A 41 36.87 -0.59 3.96
N ALA A 42 37.19 -1.90 3.93
CA ALA A 42 37.18 -2.70 2.71
C ALA A 42 36.16 -3.86 2.73
N TRP A 43 35.13 -3.78 3.57
CA TRP A 43 33.94 -4.61 3.34
C TRP A 43 33.06 -3.87 2.34
N PRO A 44 32.85 -4.37 1.10
CA PRO A 44 31.72 -3.91 0.33
C PRO A 44 30.50 -4.32 1.15
N LEU A 45 29.88 -3.37 1.83
CA LEU A 45 28.45 -3.42 2.14
C LEU A 45 27.74 -3.40 0.78
N ALA A 46 27.81 -4.52 0.06
CA ALA A 46 26.87 -4.85 -0.98
C ALA A 46 25.55 -5.07 -0.25
N SER A 47 24.89 -3.97 0.08
CA SER A 47 23.48 -3.96 0.43
C SER A 47 22.77 -4.75 -0.66
N PRO A 48 21.95 -5.76 -0.35
CA PRO A 48 21.03 -6.30 -1.33
C PRO A 48 20.00 -5.21 -1.65
N CYS A 49 20.34 -4.30 -2.55
CA CYS A 49 19.41 -3.38 -3.18
C CYS A 49 18.77 -4.14 -4.34
N SER A 50 17.85 -5.04 -4.04
CA SER A 50 16.94 -5.58 -5.04
C SER A 50 15.52 -5.54 -4.50
N HIS A 51 14.91 -4.36 -4.52
CA HIS A 51 13.47 -4.19 -4.36
C HIS A 51 12.84 -4.18 -5.74
N ALA A 52 12.73 -5.36 -6.33
CA ALA A 52 12.04 -5.53 -7.59
C ALA A 52 10.55 -5.68 -7.31
N PHE A 53 9.83 -4.56 -7.36
CA PHE A 53 8.37 -4.49 -7.21
C PHE A 53 7.60 -5.29 -8.28
N THR A 54 8.31 -5.70 -9.33
CA THR A 54 7.91 -6.84 -10.14
C THR A 54 9.03 -7.85 -10.24
N ILE A 55 8.74 -9.13 -10.06
CA ILE A 55 9.70 -10.20 -10.33
C ILE A 55 9.15 -11.21 -11.33
N GLN A 56 10.04 -11.81 -12.11
CA GLN A 56 9.71 -12.98 -12.91
C GLN A 56 9.51 -14.18 -11.97
N ILE A 57 8.46 -14.96 -12.20
CA ILE A 57 8.15 -16.20 -11.48
C ILE A 57 8.09 -17.36 -12.47
N SER A 58 8.28 -18.60 -12.01
CA SER A 58 8.27 -19.76 -12.91
C SER A 58 6.88 -20.00 -13.52
N ALA A 59 6.82 -20.56 -14.74
CA ALA A 59 5.57 -20.64 -15.51
C ALA A 59 4.52 -21.71 -15.07
N PRO A 60 4.87 -22.87 -14.47
CA PRO A 60 3.88 -23.90 -14.12
C PRO A 60 3.63 -24.08 -12.61
N PRO A 61 2.39 -24.45 -12.18
CA PRO A 61 1.13 -24.52 -12.92
C PRO A 61 0.45 -23.14 -13.08
N SER A 62 -0.57 -23.04 -13.96
CA SER A 62 -1.38 -21.82 -14.11
C SER A 62 -2.03 -21.43 -12.78
N GLY A 63 -2.01 -20.13 -12.47
CA GLY A 63 -2.52 -19.65 -11.20
C GLY A 63 -2.73 -18.15 -11.20
N LEU A 64 -3.66 -17.70 -10.36
CA LEU A 64 -3.94 -16.30 -10.17
C LEU A 64 -3.94 -16.01 -8.67
N TYR A 65 -3.31 -14.91 -8.29
CA TYR A 65 -3.31 -14.44 -6.92
C TYR A 65 -3.48 -12.93 -6.89
N LEU A 66 -4.27 -12.48 -5.93
CA LEU A 66 -4.43 -11.08 -5.58
C LEU A 66 -4.58 -10.96 -4.07
N GLN A 67 -3.75 -10.14 -3.46
CA GLN A 67 -3.88 -9.68 -2.08
C GLN A 67 -4.06 -8.17 -2.07
N VAL A 68 -4.97 -7.71 -1.21
CA VAL A 68 -5.20 -6.29 -0.93
C VAL A 68 -5.28 -6.11 0.58
N GLY A 69 -4.36 -5.38 1.20
CA GLY A 69 -4.24 -5.31 2.65
C GLY A 69 -4.06 -6.70 3.28
N ASP A 70 -4.78 -6.97 4.36
CA ASP A 70 -4.66 -8.16 5.22
C ASP A 70 -5.26 -9.44 4.60
N GLY A 71 -5.19 -9.58 3.28
CA GLY A 71 -5.50 -10.81 2.56
C GLY A 71 -4.76 -11.99 3.19
N VAL A 72 -5.43 -12.82 4.01
CA VAL A 72 -4.78 -13.95 4.68
C VAL A 72 -4.14 -14.85 3.63
N GLY A 73 -2.89 -15.16 3.92
CA GLY A 73 -1.98 -15.94 3.11
C GLY A 73 -0.67 -15.18 3.05
N GLN A 74 0.17 -15.31 4.09
CA GLN A 74 1.62 -15.26 3.85
C GLN A 74 1.90 -16.34 2.81
N LEU A 75 1.81 -15.97 1.54
CA LEU A 75 2.12 -16.88 0.46
C LEU A 75 3.63 -16.93 0.39
N ASN A 76 4.22 -17.94 1.03
CA ASN A 76 5.45 -18.45 0.46
C ASN A 76 5.12 -18.96 -0.95
N LEU A 77 6.08 -18.86 -1.88
CA LEU A 77 5.90 -19.27 -3.27
C LEU A 77 5.40 -20.73 -3.41
N THR A 78 5.59 -21.52 -2.35
CA THR A 78 5.12 -22.90 -2.17
C THR A 78 3.61 -23.02 -1.92
N ALA A 79 2.98 -22.10 -1.18
CA ALA A 79 1.54 -22.11 -0.85
C ALA A 79 0.63 -21.70 -2.01
N ILE A 80 1.21 -21.03 -3.03
CA ILE A 80 0.54 -20.69 -4.30
C ILE A 80 -0.01 -21.94 -5.01
N ASN A 81 0.64 -23.09 -4.86
CA ASN A 81 0.29 -24.32 -5.57
C ASN A 81 -0.78 -25.16 -4.85
N SER A 82 -1.18 -24.80 -3.62
CA SER A 82 -2.07 -25.60 -2.76
C SER A 82 -3.56 -25.25 -2.81
N GLY A 83 -3.99 -24.34 -3.69
CA GLY A 83 -5.40 -24.03 -3.93
C GLY A 83 -5.94 -22.81 -3.17
N SER A 84 -7.10 -22.33 -3.64
CA SER A 84 -7.72 -21.03 -3.36
C SER A 84 -7.66 -20.56 -1.90
N ALA A 85 -6.68 -19.72 -1.55
CA ALA A 85 -6.72 -18.90 -0.34
C ALA A 85 -7.81 -17.83 -0.51
N ARG A 86 -9.02 -18.09 -0.01
CA ARG A 86 -10.10 -17.10 0.03
C ARG A 86 -10.04 -16.37 1.36
N ASN A 87 -9.90 -15.04 1.30
CA ASN A 87 -10.04 -14.18 2.48
C ASN A 87 -11.32 -13.33 2.41
N SER A 88 -12.05 -13.27 3.52
CA SER A 88 -13.20 -12.38 3.72
C SER A 88 -12.85 -11.06 4.41
N THR A 89 -11.61 -10.87 4.90
CA THR A 89 -11.18 -9.61 5.53
C THR A 89 -11.42 -8.44 4.58
N VAL A 90 -11.99 -7.39 5.15
CA VAL A 90 -12.25 -6.13 4.50
C VAL A 90 -11.49 -5.07 5.26
N ASN A 91 -10.39 -4.58 4.70
CA ASN A 91 -9.68 -3.49 5.34
C ASN A 91 -10.48 -2.19 5.25
N THR A 92 -10.43 -1.42 6.33
CA THR A 92 -11.00 -0.09 6.40
C THR A 92 -9.96 0.94 6.00
N VAL A 93 -10.35 1.94 5.20
CA VAL A 93 -9.60 3.19 5.04
C VAL A 93 -10.45 4.34 5.50
N SER A 94 -9.93 5.10 6.45
CA SER A 94 -10.72 6.05 7.21
C SER A 94 -10.04 7.37 7.47
N LEU A 95 -10.85 8.39 7.72
CA LEU A 95 -10.38 9.71 8.10
C LEU A 95 -11.39 10.40 8.99
N ALA A 96 -10.91 10.94 10.09
CA ALA A 96 -11.60 11.96 10.85
C ALA A 96 -11.33 13.34 10.27
N VAL A 97 -12.36 14.07 9.83
CA VAL A 97 -12.20 15.48 9.45
C VAL A 97 -12.64 16.37 10.61
N PRO A 98 -11.72 17.03 11.33
CA PRO A 98 -12.10 17.97 12.37
C PRO A 98 -12.92 19.13 11.77
N ALA A 99 -13.86 19.70 12.54
CA ALA A 99 -14.65 20.85 12.10
C ALA A 99 -13.77 22.01 11.59
N ALA A 100 -12.64 22.26 12.29
CA ALA A 100 -11.66 23.28 11.92
C ALA A 100 -10.87 22.97 10.62
N ARG A 101 -11.07 21.80 10.00
CA ARG A 101 -10.44 21.40 8.74
C ARG A 101 -11.43 21.26 7.59
N LEU A 102 -12.73 21.43 7.81
CA LEU A 102 -13.74 21.29 6.76
C LEU A 102 -13.47 22.29 5.61
N GLY A 103 -13.39 21.78 4.38
CA GLY A 103 -13.17 22.62 3.20
C GLY A 103 -11.74 23.17 3.05
N LEU A 104 -10.81 22.86 3.95
CA LEU A 104 -9.44 23.42 3.95
C LEU A 104 -8.44 22.60 3.10
N GLY A 105 -8.94 21.82 2.14
CA GLY A 105 -8.13 21.04 1.22
C GLY A 105 -7.68 19.68 1.77
N PRO A 106 -6.82 18.97 1.02
CA PRO A 106 -6.71 17.53 1.13
C PRO A 106 -6.20 17.01 2.48
N LEU A 107 -6.70 15.83 2.86
CA LEU A 107 -6.38 15.15 4.11
C LEU A 107 -6.02 13.69 3.82
N ALA A 108 -4.93 13.21 4.44
CA ALA A 108 -4.50 11.83 4.35
C ALA A 108 -5.43 10.90 5.15
N MET A 109 -5.71 9.73 4.61
CA MET A 109 -6.51 8.70 5.27
C MET A 109 -5.60 7.64 5.89
N THR A 110 -6.12 6.91 6.88
CA THR A 110 -5.42 5.81 7.56
C THR A 110 -6.15 4.49 7.35
N THR A 111 -5.44 3.38 7.37
CA THR A 111 -5.99 2.03 7.23
C THR A 111 -5.81 1.20 8.49
N ASP A 112 -6.67 0.19 8.66
CA ASP A 112 -6.50 -0.90 9.62
C ASP A 112 -5.63 -2.06 9.08
N SER A 113 -5.15 -1.98 7.82
CA SER A 113 -4.22 -2.95 7.25
C SER A 113 -2.97 -3.08 8.11
N LEU A 114 -2.55 -4.31 8.35
CA LEU A 114 -1.37 -4.69 9.13
C LEU A 114 -0.19 -5.13 8.25
N VAL A 115 -0.41 -5.32 6.95
CA VAL A 115 0.67 -5.66 5.99
C VAL A 115 1.69 -4.53 5.88
N SER A 116 2.80 -4.65 6.61
CA SER A 116 3.95 -3.74 6.59
C SER A 116 5.18 -4.36 5.92
N THR A 117 5.26 -5.68 5.82
CA THR A 117 6.34 -6.43 5.16
C THR A 117 5.90 -6.84 3.76
N SER A 118 6.83 -6.89 2.80
CA SER A 118 6.54 -7.48 1.49
C SER A 118 6.17 -8.98 1.65
N PRO A 119 5.02 -9.43 1.13
CA PRO A 119 4.64 -10.84 1.17
C PRO A 119 5.54 -11.77 0.36
N ILE A 120 6.28 -11.27 -0.64
CA ILE A 120 7.07 -12.13 -1.51
C ILE A 120 8.44 -12.50 -0.94
N ASP A 121 9.15 -11.53 -0.38
CA ASP A 121 10.55 -11.67 0.07
C ASP A 121 10.73 -11.34 1.56
N GLY A 122 9.65 -10.97 2.25
CA GLY A 122 9.67 -10.61 3.67
C GLY A 122 10.33 -9.26 3.95
N TYR A 123 10.55 -8.42 2.94
CA TYR A 123 11.25 -7.14 3.13
C TYR A 123 10.52 -6.25 4.15
N PRO A 124 11.21 -5.79 5.22
CA PRO A 124 10.58 -5.01 6.28
C PRO A 124 10.22 -3.60 5.83
N ASN A 125 9.10 -3.08 6.35
CA ASN A 125 8.63 -1.71 6.08
C ASN A 125 8.38 -1.41 4.60
N TYR A 126 7.97 -2.42 3.82
CA TYR A 126 7.57 -2.26 2.43
C TYR A 126 6.38 -1.30 2.30
N CYS A 127 5.34 -1.48 3.13
CA CYS A 127 4.24 -0.52 3.28
C CYS A 127 4.32 0.18 4.65
N SER A 128 4.11 1.50 4.63
CA SER A 128 4.05 2.34 5.83
C SER A 128 2.66 2.28 6.48
N ILE A 129 2.51 1.48 7.53
CA ILE A 129 1.27 1.38 8.32
C ILE A 129 1.23 2.49 9.39
N PRO A 130 0.08 3.15 9.63
CA PRO A 130 -1.26 2.91 9.08
C PRO A 130 -1.59 3.74 7.84
N ALA A 131 -0.60 4.24 7.11
CA ALA A 131 -0.83 5.17 5.99
C ALA A 131 -1.14 4.48 4.66
N GLN A 132 -0.81 3.19 4.53
CA GLN A 132 -0.78 2.50 3.23
C GLN A 132 -1.44 1.13 3.27
N VAL A 133 -2.09 0.77 2.17
CA VAL A 133 -2.66 -0.56 1.93
C VAL A 133 -1.83 -1.27 0.87
N TYR A 134 -1.36 -2.47 1.18
CA TYR A 134 -0.66 -3.33 0.24
C TYR A 134 -1.58 -3.80 -0.90
N ILE A 135 -1.08 -3.86 -2.11
CA ILE A 135 -1.74 -4.47 -3.27
C ILE A 135 -0.68 -5.24 -4.03
N GLY A 136 -0.87 -6.55 -4.18
CA GLY A 136 0.04 -7.35 -4.97
C GLY A 136 -0.59 -8.63 -5.46
N GLY A 137 0.03 -9.24 -6.44
CA GLY A 137 -0.53 -10.38 -7.13
C GLY A 137 0.34 -10.89 -8.25
N PHE A 138 -0.15 -11.94 -8.91
CA PHE A 138 0.45 -12.46 -10.12
C PHE A 138 -0.60 -13.19 -10.96
N TYR A 139 -0.23 -13.38 -12.22
CA TYR A 139 -0.86 -14.36 -13.10
C TYR A 139 0.22 -15.27 -13.67
N ARG A 140 0.09 -16.58 -13.45
CA ARG A 140 0.99 -17.62 -13.97
C ARG A 140 0.28 -18.40 -15.05
N THR A 141 1.00 -18.70 -16.11
CA THR A 141 0.52 -19.54 -17.21
C THR A 141 1.71 -20.10 -17.99
N PRO A 142 1.64 -21.37 -18.45
CA PRO A 142 2.61 -21.93 -19.36
C PRO A 142 2.49 -21.34 -20.78
N ASN A 143 1.34 -20.78 -21.15
CA ASN A 143 1.14 -20.07 -22.41
C ASN A 143 1.31 -18.57 -22.18
N THR A 144 2.41 -17.99 -22.67
CA THR A 144 2.72 -16.57 -22.50
C THR A 144 2.25 -15.68 -23.65
N THR A 145 1.79 -16.27 -24.77
CA THR A 145 1.43 -15.52 -25.97
C THR A 145 0.03 -14.91 -25.80
N GLY A 146 -0.05 -13.59 -25.69
CA GLY A 146 -1.32 -12.86 -25.55
C GLY A 146 -1.99 -13.00 -24.18
N SER A 147 -1.36 -13.67 -23.23
CA SER A 147 -1.94 -13.95 -21.91
C SER A 147 -1.54 -12.88 -20.91
N GLN A 148 -2.28 -11.78 -20.83
CA GLN A 148 -2.08 -10.71 -19.85
C GLN A 148 -3.25 -10.60 -18.88
N ALA A 149 -2.97 -10.48 -17.59
CA ALA A 149 -4.01 -10.27 -16.58
C ALA A 149 -4.29 -8.78 -16.37
N SER A 150 -5.55 -8.43 -16.11
CA SER A 150 -5.97 -7.07 -15.84
C SER A 150 -6.33 -6.89 -14.37
N LEU A 151 -5.64 -5.97 -13.68
CA LEU A 151 -6.01 -5.50 -12.36
C LEU A 151 -6.98 -4.33 -12.52
N THR A 152 -8.19 -4.50 -11.98
CA THR A 152 -9.26 -3.51 -11.99
C THR A 152 -9.66 -3.13 -10.58
N ILE A 153 -10.13 -1.90 -10.43
CA ILE A 153 -10.71 -1.36 -9.21
C ILE A 153 -12.14 -0.89 -9.50
N SER A 154 -13.09 -1.34 -8.69
CA SER A 154 -14.49 -0.97 -8.78
C SER A 154 -14.93 -0.31 -7.48
N ALA A 155 -15.58 0.85 -7.56
CA ALA A 155 -16.04 1.63 -6.44
C ALA A 155 -17.49 2.11 -6.66
N PRO A 156 -18.25 2.42 -5.60
CA PRO A 156 -19.54 3.10 -5.77
C PRO A 156 -19.33 4.48 -6.36
N THR A 157 -20.36 5.06 -6.97
CA THR A 157 -20.30 6.43 -7.53
C THR A 157 -20.11 7.50 -6.45
N ALA A 158 -20.48 7.20 -5.21
CA ALA A 158 -20.33 8.05 -4.04
C ALA A 158 -20.20 7.22 -2.75
N LEU A 159 -19.69 7.87 -1.71
CA LEU A 159 -19.84 7.42 -0.32
C LEU A 159 -21.17 7.95 0.22
N PHE A 160 -21.90 7.14 0.99
CA PHE A 160 -23.22 7.49 1.51
C PHE A 160 -23.25 7.49 3.04
N ASN A 161 -24.07 8.37 3.62
CA ASN A 161 -24.45 8.28 5.02
C ASN A 161 -25.88 7.70 5.18
N PRO A 162 -26.30 7.31 6.39
CA PRO A 162 -27.66 6.80 6.63
C PRO A 162 -28.79 7.78 6.30
N ALA A 163 -28.50 9.08 6.21
CA ALA A 163 -29.46 10.12 5.83
C ALA A 163 -29.60 10.29 4.30
N GLY A 164 -28.85 9.54 3.49
CA GLY A 164 -28.89 9.60 2.02
C GLY A 164 -28.03 10.71 1.41
N GLU A 165 -27.25 11.44 2.20
CA GLU A 165 -26.29 12.40 1.70
C GLU A 165 -25.07 11.68 1.11
N ARG A 166 -24.42 12.35 0.15
CA ARG A 166 -23.38 11.71 -0.67
C ARG A 166 -22.11 12.53 -0.78
N ILE A 167 -20.98 11.84 -0.78
CA ILE A 167 -19.66 12.37 -1.17
C ILE A 167 -19.24 11.69 -2.46
N PRO A 168 -19.08 12.41 -3.59
CA PRO A 168 -18.62 11.80 -4.84
C PRO A 168 -17.30 11.03 -4.65
N ILE A 169 -17.22 9.81 -5.19
CA ILE A 169 -16.06 8.93 -4.96
C ILE A 169 -14.77 9.50 -5.55
N ASN A 170 -14.89 10.30 -6.62
CA ASN A 170 -13.77 10.99 -7.26
C ASN A 170 -13.16 12.12 -6.41
N THR A 171 -13.66 12.34 -5.19
CA THR A 171 -12.97 13.16 -4.17
C THR A 171 -11.92 12.38 -3.38
N ILE A 172 -11.87 11.05 -3.55
CA ILE A 172 -10.85 10.17 -2.99
C ILE A 172 -9.82 9.86 -4.08
N SER A 173 -8.56 10.16 -3.78
CA SER A 173 -7.42 9.83 -4.62
C SER A 173 -6.43 8.96 -3.85
N TRP A 174 -5.51 8.35 -4.57
CA TRP A 174 -4.40 7.61 -3.97
C TRP A 174 -3.09 7.99 -4.62
N LEU A 175 -2.04 7.90 -3.81
CA LEU A 175 -0.66 7.81 -4.26
C LEU A 175 -0.19 6.39 -4.05
N THR A 176 0.55 5.87 -5.01
CA THR A 176 1.23 4.59 -4.91
C THR A 176 2.69 4.82 -4.55
N SER A 177 3.19 3.88 -3.79
CA SER A 177 4.57 3.81 -3.37
C SER A 177 4.86 2.38 -2.97
N GLY A 178 6.08 2.13 -2.57
CA GLY A 178 6.59 0.91 -1.99
C GLY A 178 8.04 1.21 -1.74
N LEU A 179 8.63 0.72 -0.66
CA LEU A 179 10.03 1.03 -0.43
C LEU A 179 10.86 0.44 -1.60
N GLY A 180 11.43 1.29 -2.44
CA GLY A 180 12.11 0.92 -3.70
C GLY A 180 11.28 1.08 -5.00
N ASP A 181 9.99 1.44 -4.93
CA ASP A 181 9.18 1.79 -6.11
C ASP A 181 9.61 3.15 -6.67
N VAL A 182 9.69 3.28 -7.99
CA VAL A 182 10.15 4.52 -8.64
C VAL A 182 9.01 5.54 -8.65
N ALA A 183 9.18 6.66 -7.93
CA ALA A 183 8.14 7.66 -7.72
C ALA A 183 7.47 8.18 -9.02
N ASN A 184 8.20 8.16 -10.15
CA ASN A 184 7.72 8.68 -11.43
C ASN A 184 7.12 7.61 -12.36
N ASN A 185 7.21 6.33 -12.00
CA ASN A 185 6.62 5.23 -12.77
C ASN A 185 6.23 4.07 -11.84
N PRO A 186 5.29 4.33 -10.91
CA PRO A 186 4.97 3.37 -9.89
C PRO A 186 4.30 2.13 -10.48
N THR A 187 4.44 1.01 -9.78
CA THR A 187 3.88 -0.29 -10.20
C THR A 187 2.39 -0.18 -10.48
N VAL A 188 1.62 0.26 -9.49
CA VAL A 188 0.26 0.69 -9.77
C VAL A 188 0.32 2.19 -9.97
N PRO A 189 -0.30 2.78 -11.02
CA PRO A 189 -0.31 4.22 -11.21
C PRO A 189 -1.00 4.95 -10.05
N ASN A 190 -0.52 6.16 -9.76
CA ASN A 190 -1.27 7.15 -8.96
C ASN A 190 -2.62 7.41 -9.64
N GLY A 191 -3.66 7.75 -8.86
CA GLY A 191 -4.94 8.04 -9.47
C GLY A 191 -6.01 8.54 -8.52
N THR A 192 -7.21 8.66 -9.09
CA THR A 192 -8.44 9.09 -8.44
C THR A 192 -9.54 8.11 -8.83
N PHE A 193 -10.50 7.86 -7.96
CA PHE A 193 -11.61 6.98 -8.31
C PHE A 193 -12.45 7.59 -9.43
N SER A 194 -12.75 6.81 -10.47
CA SER A 194 -13.73 7.20 -11.48
C SER A 194 -15.16 7.11 -10.94
N THR A 195 -16.02 8.01 -11.39
CA THR A 195 -17.47 7.94 -11.15
C THR A 195 -18.18 6.90 -12.01
N SER A 196 -17.49 6.28 -12.98
CA SER A 196 -18.03 5.24 -13.87
C SER A 196 -18.08 3.83 -13.25
N GLY A 197 -17.75 3.70 -11.97
CA GLY A 197 -17.75 2.43 -11.24
C GLY A 197 -16.42 1.71 -11.31
N SER A 198 -16.05 1.15 -12.48
CA SER A 198 -14.83 0.36 -12.67
C SER A 198 -13.78 1.08 -13.51
N GLN A 199 -12.50 0.89 -13.17
CA GLN A 199 -11.35 1.33 -13.97
C GLN A 199 -10.19 0.34 -13.90
N VAL A 200 -9.43 0.24 -14.99
CA VAL A 200 -8.21 -0.58 -15.05
C VAL A 200 -7.09 0.16 -14.33
N LEU A 201 -6.44 -0.51 -13.39
CA LEU A 201 -5.27 0.00 -12.70
C LEU A 201 -3.98 -0.41 -13.41
N ARG A 202 -3.90 -1.67 -13.85
CA ARG A 202 -2.69 -2.23 -14.45
C ARG A 202 -2.99 -3.42 -15.35
N ILE A 203 -2.21 -3.55 -16.41
CA ILE A 203 -2.05 -4.80 -17.15
C ILE A 203 -0.76 -5.48 -16.69
N SER A 204 -0.88 -6.74 -16.26
CA SER A 204 0.23 -7.57 -15.79
C SER A 204 0.59 -8.60 -16.85
N PRO A 205 1.86 -8.65 -17.29
CA PRO A 205 2.37 -9.77 -18.07
C PRO A 205 2.20 -11.10 -17.32
N PRO A 206 2.16 -12.23 -18.04
CA PRO A 206 2.16 -13.54 -17.41
C PRO A 206 3.51 -13.79 -16.74
N ASN A 207 3.50 -14.60 -15.69
CA ASN A 207 4.68 -15.02 -14.94
C ASN A 207 5.44 -13.83 -14.33
N VAL A 208 4.70 -12.80 -13.94
CA VAL A 208 5.19 -11.62 -13.21
C VAL A 208 4.41 -11.46 -11.92
N TRP A 209 5.13 -11.41 -10.80
CA TRP A 209 4.60 -10.90 -9.54
C TRP A 209 4.68 -9.37 -9.55
N PHE A 210 3.71 -8.69 -8.95
CA PHE A 210 3.74 -7.24 -8.73
C PHE A 210 3.34 -6.88 -7.30
N GLU A 211 3.91 -5.81 -6.76
CA GLU A 211 3.61 -5.26 -5.43
C GLU A 211 3.54 -3.73 -5.45
N SER A 212 2.64 -3.16 -4.66
CA SER A 212 2.54 -1.71 -4.45
C SER A 212 1.83 -1.43 -3.12
N CYS A 213 1.99 -0.22 -2.59
CA CYS A 213 1.37 0.30 -1.39
C CYS A 213 0.61 1.58 -1.73
N MET A 214 -0.70 1.59 -1.51
CA MET A 214 -1.58 2.73 -1.78
C MET A 214 -1.84 3.56 -0.53
N GLN A 215 -1.54 4.85 -0.58
CA GLN A 215 -1.95 5.86 0.39
C GLN A 215 -3.13 6.66 -0.13
N PHE A 216 -4.23 6.70 0.61
CA PHE A 216 -5.45 7.39 0.20
C PHE A 216 -5.53 8.80 0.77
N ARG A 217 -6.16 9.70 0.03
CA ARG A 217 -6.41 11.09 0.41
C ARG A 217 -7.82 11.50 0.05
N TYR A 218 -8.46 12.26 0.93
CA TYR A 218 -9.72 12.92 0.67
C TYR A 218 -9.47 14.38 0.31
N ALA A 219 -10.00 14.85 -0.82
CA ALA A 219 -9.78 16.21 -1.33
C ALA A 219 -10.27 17.31 -0.38
N ASN A 220 -11.35 17.06 0.36
CA ASN A 220 -11.88 17.95 1.41
C ASN A 220 -11.99 19.43 0.98
N SER A 221 -12.51 19.66 -0.22
CA SER A 221 -12.72 20.99 -0.80
C SER A 221 -14.15 21.53 -0.61
N GLN A 222 -15.03 20.75 0.01
CA GLN A 222 -16.44 21.10 0.21
C GLN A 222 -16.82 21.00 1.69
N ILE A 223 -17.71 21.89 2.13
CA ILE A 223 -18.37 21.79 3.42
C ILE A 223 -19.55 20.84 3.25
N LEU A 224 -19.56 19.78 4.05
CA LEU A 224 -20.59 18.75 4.02
C LEU A 224 -21.21 18.64 5.41
N PRO A 225 -22.47 18.16 5.51
CA PRO A 225 -23.09 17.91 6.79
C PRO A 225 -22.29 16.90 7.62
N PRO A 226 -22.38 16.96 8.96
CA PRO A 226 -21.71 16.02 9.82
C PRO A 226 -22.30 14.62 9.65
N GLY A 227 -21.43 13.62 9.55
CA GLY A 227 -21.87 12.24 9.47
C GLY A 227 -20.77 11.30 9.01
N THR A 228 -21.09 10.01 9.08
CA THR A 228 -20.22 8.95 8.57
C THR A 228 -20.64 8.59 7.16
N TYR A 229 -19.72 8.78 6.22
CA TYR A 229 -19.90 8.40 4.84
C TYR A 229 -19.10 7.13 4.55
N THR A 230 -19.77 6.13 3.97
CA THR A 230 -19.18 4.83 3.69
C THR A 230 -19.37 4.39 2.26
N GLY A 231 -18.43 3.59 1.78
CA GLY A 231 -18.45 2.98 0.45
C GLY A 231 -17.52 1.78 0.43
N GLN A 232 -17.70 0.90 -0.56
CA GLN A 232 -16.90 -0.32 -0.66
C GLN A 232 -16.20 -0.40 -2.01
N VAL A 233 -14.88 -0.51 -1.97
CA VAL A 233 -14.02 -0.69 -3.14
C VAL A 233 -13.67 -2.16 -3.28
N THR A 234 -13.73 -2.68 -4.50
CA THR A 234 -13.37 -4.05 -4.86
C THR A 234 -12.24 -4.05 -5.87
N TYR A 235 -11.19 -4.81 -5.59
CA TYR A 235 -10.12 -5.07 -6.55
C TYR A 235 -10.29 -6.48 -7.12
N SER A 236 -10.12 -6.57 -8.44
CA SER A 236 -10.23 -7.81 -9.20
C SER A 236 -9.04 -7.93 -10.15
N LEU A 237 -8.33 -9.05 -10.06
CA LEU A 237 -7.36 -9.46 -11.06
C LEU A 237 -8.05 -10.49 -11.96
N THR A 238 -7.96 -10.34 -13.28
CA THR A 238 -8.65 -11.21 -14.24
C THR A 238 -7.66 -11.69 -15.28
N ALA A 239 -7.51 -13.00 -15.42
CA ALA A 239 -6.78 -13.63 -16.53
C ALA A 239 -7.65 -13.67 -17.79
N PRO A 240 -7.06 -13.69 -19.00
CA PRO A 240 -7.79 -13.80 -20.25
C PRO A 240 -8.38 -15.20 -20.48
#